data_AF-A0AAW9WE40-F1
#
_entry.id   AF-A0AAW9WE40-F1
#
_cell.length_a   1.000
_cell.length_b   1.000
_cell.length_c   1.000
_cell.angle_alpha   90.00
_cell.angle_beta   90.00
_cell.angle_gamma   90.00
#
_symmetry.space_group_name_H-M   'P 1'
#
loop_
_entity.id
_entity.type
_entity.pdbx_description
1 polymer ?
#
loop_
_entity_poly.entity_id
_entity_poly.type
_entity_poly.pdbx_seq_one_letter_code
_entity_poly.pdbx_strand_id
1 'polypeptide(L)'
;MEAVKKESFVPMAFFKKEAYTGSFKGMRYRVIKSEDQFEAVVYPEPYCFEATPETAKVKNSFPFTEEGRLAVVDWLNEQYDTRRSEWDAVARC
;
A
#
# COMPACT_ATOMS: atom_id res chain seq x y z
N MET A 1 -6.40 -9.68 10.75
CA MET A 1 -5.20 -10.01 9.95
C MET A 1 -4.68 -8.70 9.41
N GLU A 2 -3.46 -8.34 9.77
CA GLU A 2 -2.84 -7.11 9.28
C GLU A 2 -2.08 -7.44 7.98
N ALA A 3 -2.38 -6.72 6.91
CA ALA A 3 -1.63 -6.76 5.66
C ALA A 3 -0.20 -6.23 5.85
N VAL A 4 -0.03 -5.23 6.73
CA VAL A 4 1.26 -4.63 7.04
C VAL A 4 1.36 -4.34 8.54
N LYS A 5 2.43 -4.83 9.17
CA LYS A 5 2.73 -4.56 10.59
C LYS A 5 3.48 -3.24 10.74
N LYS A 6 3.08 -2.42 11.71
CA LYS A 6 3.70 -1.12 12.05
C LYS A 6 5.19 -1.24 12.42
N GLU A 7 5.57 -2.36 13.03
CA GLU A 7 6.96 -2.67 13.44
C GLU A 7 7.82 -3.15 12.26
N SER A 8 7.22 -3.86 11.30
CA SER A 8 7.91 -4.33 10.09
C SER A 8 7.98 -3.25 9.01
N PHE A 9 7.26 -2.14 9.21
CA PHE A 9 7.23 -1.04 8.25
C PHE A 9 8.54 -0.27 8.29
N VAL A 10 9.11 -0.04 7.11
CA VAL A 10 10.43 0.57 6.96
C VAL A 10 10.52 1.96 7.62
N PRO A 11 11.68 2.33 8.16
CA PRO A 11 11.87 3.63 8.81
C PRO A 11 11.78 4.77 7.78
N MET A 12 11.47 6.00 8.24
CA MET A 12 11.34 7.18 7.39
C MET A 12 12.58 7.42 6.49
N ALA A 13 13.76 7.04 6.95
CA ALA A 13 15.00 7.12 6.17
C ALA A 13 15.00 6.24 4.90
N PHE A 14 14.26 5.13 4.89
CA PHE A 14 14.13 4.25 3.73
C PHE A 14 13.41 4.97 2.59
N PHE A 15 12.31 5.65 2.89
CA PHE A 15 11.51 6.39 1.92
C PHE A 15 12.25 7.56 1.26
N LYS A 16 13.34 8.05 1.88
CA LYS A 16 14.23 9.04 1.26
C LYS A 16 15.16 8.45 0.19
N LYS A 17 15.39 7.13 0.23
CA LYS A 17 16.30 6.42 -0.69
C LYS A 17 15.55 5.61 -1.73
N GLU A 18 14.45 4.99 -1.35
CA GLU A 18 13.77 4.00 -2.20
C GLU A 18 12.25 3.97 -1.98
N ALA A 19 11.55 3.48 -2.99
CA ALA A 19 10.13 3.20 -2.91
C ALA A 19 9.88 1.91 -2.10
N TYR A 20 9.02 1.98 -1.09
CA TYR A 20 8.58 0.77 -0.39
C TYR A 20 7.52 0.07 -1.22
N THR A 21 7.75 -1.19 -1.59
CA THR A 21 6.78 -1.99 -2.33
C THR A 21 6.60 -3.33 -1.64
N GLY A 22 5.39 -3.86 -1.68
CA GLY A 22 5.11 -5.18 -1.15
C GLY A 22 3.85 -5.77 -1.76
N SER A 23 3.70 -7.08 -1.58
CA SER A 23 2.48 -7.80 -1.93
C SER A 23 1.99 -8.55 -0.69
N PHE A 24 0.67 -8.63 -0.55
CA PHE A 24 0.02 -9.35 0.52
C PHE A 24 -1.27 -9.97 -0.01
N LYS A 25 -1.33 -11.31 -0.07
CA LYS A 25 -2.52 -12.07 -0.47
C LYS A 25 -3.30 -11.44 -1.64
N GLY A 26 -2.64 -11.27 -2.79
CA GLY A 26 -3.27 -10.72 -4.00
C GLY A 26 -3.38 -9.20 -4.06
N MET A 27 -3.15 -8.48 -2.97
CA MET A 27 -3.06 -7.02 -2.93
C MET A 27 -1.58 -6.59 -3.06
N ARG A 28 -1.28 -5.71 -4.02
CA ARG A 28 0.01 -5.01 -4.08
C ARG A 28 -0.12 -3.62 -3.51
N TYR A 29 0.93 -3.18 -2.85
CA TYR A 29 1.05 -1.82 -2.35
C TYR A 29 2.41 -1.24 -2.67
N ARG A 30 2.41 0.06 -2.95
CA ARG A 30 3.58 0.87 -3.22
C ARG A 30 3.45 2.17 -2.44
N VAL A 31 4.46 2.46 -1.62
CA VAL A 31 4.54 3.69 -0.84
C VAL A 31 5.82 4.41 -1.22
N ILE A 32 5.70 5.64 -1.69
CA ILE A 32 6.83 6.49 -2.07
C ILE A 32 6.82 7.78 -1.26
N LYS A 33 7.98 8.40 -1.11
CA LYS A 33 8.08 9.78 -0.62
C LYS A 33 8.00 10.72 -1.82
N SER A 34 7.02 11.61 -1.79
CA SER A 34 6.92 12.74 -2.70
C SER A 34 7.13 14.02 -1.88
N GLU A 35 8.28 14.67 -2.04
CA GLU A 35 8.67 15.89 -1.32
C GLU A 35 8.52 15.78 0.21
N ASP A 36 7.38 16.19 0.77
CA ASP A 36 7.05 16.17 2.20
C ASP A 36 5.80 15.31 2.52
N GLN A 37 5.45 14.38 1.63
CA GLN A 37 4.27 13.52 1.73
C GLN A 37 4.62 12.06 1.42
N PHE A 38 3.97 11.12 2.10
CA PHE A 38 3.91 9.72 1.72
C PHE A 38 2.78 9.51 0.72
N GLU A 39 3.09 8.98 -0.45
CA GLU A 39 2.10 8.57 -1.43
C GLU A 39 2.00 7.04 -1.43
N ALA A 40 0.90 6.52 -0.88
CA ALA A 40 0.59 5.11 -0.78
C ALA A 40 -0.41 4.73 -1.87
N VAL A 41 -0.12 3.66 -2.60
CA VAL A 41 -0.91 3.18 -3.73
C VAL A 41 -1.15 1.69 -3.57
N VAL A 42 -2.40 1.25 -3.63
CA VAL A 42 -2.80 -0.17 -3.63
C VAL A 42 -3.45 -0.55 -4.94
N TYR A 43 -3.20 -1.78 -5.40
CA TYR A 43 -3.76 -2.33 -6.63
C TYR A 43 -3.78 -3.88 -6.61
N PRO A 44 -4.74 -4.54 -7.29
CA PRO A 44 -4.83 -6.00 -7.41
C PRO A 44 -3.72 -6.61 -8.28
N GLU A 45 -3.27 -7.82 -7.96
CA GLU A 45 -2.74 -8.77 -8.97
C GLU A 45 -3.92 -9.46 -9.69
N PRO A 46 -3.78 -10.02 -10.91
CA PRO A 46 -2.59 -10.17 -11.77
C PRO A 46 -2.39 -9.05 -12.80
N TYR A 47 -3.27 -8.05 -12.83
CA TYR A 47 -3.20 -6.97 -13.81
C TYR A 47 -2.04 -6.03 -13.50
N CYS A 48 -1.10 -5.88 -14.43
CA CYS A 48 -0.08 -4.83 -14.37
C CYS A 48 -0.74 -3.45 -14.25
N PHE A 49 0.00 -2.46 -13.71
CA PHE A 49 -0.51 -1.10 -13.51
C PHE A 49 -1.20 -0.52 -14.75
N GLU A 50 -0.81 -0.89 -15.97
CA GLU A 50 -1.48 -0.46 -17.22
C GLU A 50 -2.84 -1.11 -17.49
N ALA A 51 -3.09 -2.33 -17.01
CA ALA A 51 -4.32 -3.08 -17.27
C ALA A 51 -5.39 -2.91 -16.18
N THR A 52 -4.99 -2.44 -15.00
CA THR A 52 -5.92 -2.14 -13.91
C THR A 52 -6.53 -0.74 -14.14
N PRO A 53 -7.86 -0.61 -14.27
CA PRO A 53 -8.49 0.71 -14.42
C PRO A 53 -8.17 1.58 -13.19
N GLU A 54 -7.99 2.88 -13.40
CA GLU A 54 -7.64 3.82 -12.33
C GLU A 54 -8.66 3.83 -11.19
N THR A 55 -9.89 3.40 -11.44
CA THR A 55 -10.94 3.22 -10.43
C THR A 55 -10.65 2.08 -9.44
N ALA A 56 -9.92 1.04 -9.85
CA ALA A 56 -9.53 -0.06 -8.98
C ALA A 56 -8.22 0.22 -8.22
N LYS A 57 -7.42 1.18 -8.70
CA LYS A 57 -6.24 1.67 -7.99
C LYS A 57 -6.67 2.68 -6.94
N VAL A 58 -6.27 2.47 -5.70
CA VAL A 58 -6.48 3.47 -4.67
C VAL A 58 -5.13 4.07 -4.36
N LYS A 59 -5.01 5.39 -4.54
CA LYS A 59 -3.84 6.15 -4.10
C LYS A 59 -4.27 7.12 -3.02
N ASN A 60 -3.43 7.29 -2.03
CA ASN A 60 -3.67 8.21 -0.94
C ASN A 60 -2.35 8.88 -0.54
N SER A 61 -2.43 10.16 -0.21
CA SER A 61 -1.29 10.96 0.21
C SER A 61 -1.43 11.33 1.69
N PHE A 62 -0.35 11.16 2.43
CA PHE A 62 -0.26 11.43 3.86
C PHE A 62 0.93 12.33 4.13
N PRO A 63 0.94 13.14 5.19
CA PRO A 63 2.09 13.95 5.56
C PRO A 63 3.31 13.07 5.91
N PHE A 64 4.53 13.48 5.55
CA PHE A 64 5.78 12.77 5.88
C PHE A 64 6.16 12.95 7.37
N THR A 65 5.30 12.47 8.27
CA THR A 65 5.50 12.49 9.73
C THR A 65 5.47 11.06 10.27
N GLU A 66 5.89 10.88 11.52
CA GLU A 66 5.78 9.58 12.19
C GLU A 66 4.33 9.12 12.29
N GLU A 67 3.40 10.05 12.50
CA GLU A 67 1.95 9.83 12.46
C GLU A 67 1.49 9.43 11.05
N GLY A 68 1.95 10.13 10.01
CA GLY A 68 1.62 9.79 8.63
C GLY A 68 2.13 8.41 8.22
N ARG A 69 3.29 7.98 8.75
CA ARG A 69 3.80 6.62 8.57
C ARG A 69 2.83 5.59 9.14
N LEU A 70 2.33 5.81 10.36
CA LEU A 70 1.35 4.94 10.99
C LEU A 70 0.02 4.96 10.23
N ALA A 71 -0.42 6.13 9.78
CA ALA A 71 -1.63 6.31 8.98
C ALA A 71 -1.56 5.56 7.64
N VAL A 72 -0.42 5.55 6.97
CA VAL A 72 -0.22 4.74 5.75
C VAL A 72 -0.41 3.25 6.06
N VAL A 73 0.18 2.75 7.14
CA VAL A 73 0.02 1.34 7.52
C VAL A 73 -1.43 1.03 7.88
N ASP A 74 -2.08 1.89 8.64
CA ASP A 74 -3.50 1.75 9.01
C ASP A 74 -4.38 1.69 7.75
N TRP A 75 -4.17 2.64 6.85
CA TRP A 75 -4.87 2.72 5.57
C TRP A 75 -4.64 1.47 4.69
N LEU A 76 -3.41 0.95 4.61
CA LEU A 76 -3.13 -0.30 3.88
C LEU A 76 -3.91 -1.48 4.48
N ASN A 77 -4.01 -1.55 5.80
CA ASN A 77 -4.79 -2.56 6.49
C ASN A 77 -6.30 -2.39 6.24
N GLU A 78 -6.81 -1.15 6.27
CA GLU A 78 -8.21 -0.84 5.94
C GLU A 78 -8.56 -1.19 4.50
N GLN A 79 -7.68 -0.88 3.54
CA GLN A 79 -7.86 -1.24 2.13
C GLN A 79 -7.88 -2.76 1.94
N TYR A 80 -7.02 -3.47 2.67
CA TYR A 80 -7.04 -4.92 2.68
C TYR A 80 -8.32 -5.49 3.28
N ASP A 81 -8.80 -4.94 4.39
CA ASP A 81 -9.98 -5.43 5.09
C ASP A 81 -11.27 -5.19 4.29
N THR A 82 -11.43 -3.98 3.78
CA THR A 82 -12.60 -3.55 2.98
C THR A 82 -12.78 -4.40 1.72
N ARG A 83 -11.67 -4.73 1.06
CA ARG A 83 -11.66 -5.47 -0.22
C ARG A 83 -11.08 -6.88 -0.09
N ARG A 84 -11.06 -7.44 1.13
CA ARG A 84 -10.44 -8.73 1.45
C ARG A 84 -10.90 -9.85 0.51
N SER A 85 -12.20 -9.88 0.21
CA SER A 85 -12.79 -10.87 -0.70
C SER A 85 -12.27 -10.75 -2.13
N GLU A 86 -12.03 -9.54 -2.62
CA GLU A 86 -11.45 -9.30 -3.95
C GLU A 86 -9.98 -9.73 -3.97
N TRP A 87 -9.23 -9.36 -2.94
CA TRP A 87 -7.81 -9.73 -2.81
C TRP A 87 -7.61 -11.25 -2.70
N ASP A 88 -8.38 -11.93 -1.86
CA ASP A 88 -8.28 -13.39 -1.68
C ASP A 88 -8.74 -14.16 -2.94
N ALA A 89 -9.69 -13.61 -3.69
CA ALA A 89 -10.13 -14.17 -4.97
C ALA A 89 -9.01 -14.11 -6.03
N VAL A 90 -8.24 -13.03 -6.08
CA VAL A 90 -7.10 -12.91 -7.02
C VAL A 90 -5.81 -13.58 -6.52
N ALA A 91 -5.70 -13.85 -5.21
CA ALA A 91 -4.54 -14.51 -4.63
C ALA A 91 -4.46 -16.03 -4.91
N ARG A 92 -5.58 -16.66 -5.27
CA ARG A 92 -5.62 -18.09 -5.61
C ARG A 92 -5.11 -18.31 -7.03
N CYS A 93 -3.84 -18.67 -7.14
CA CYS A 93 -3.29 -19.48 -8.23
C CYS A 93 -2.81 -20.80 -7.62
#